data_AF-A0A7C5F0S7-F1
#
_entry.id   AF-A0A7C5F0S7-F1
#
_cell.length_a   1.000
_cell.length_b   1.000
_cell.length_c   1.000
_cell.angle_alpha   90.00
_cell.angle_beta   90.00
_cell.angle_gamma   90.00
#
_symmetry.space_group_name_H-M   'P 1'
#
loop_
_entity.id
_entity.type
_entity.pdbx_description
1 polymer ?
#
loop_
_entity_poly.entity_id
_entity_poly.type
_entity_poly.pdbx_seq_one_letter_code
_entity_poly.pdbx_strand_id
1 'polypeptide(L)'
;MHLEGKSVVPSSREKVWAFISTPESVVHCIPGLQEHRIEPGKKIVAKVKIGVGFIKGNFNVTTRVLEEDPVKYHARLGVDGSGAASAFNSDINIDLNSVE
;
A
#
# COMPACT_ATOMS: atom_id res chain seq x y z
N MET A 1 13.89 5.79 7.46
CA MET A 1 12.81 6.81 7.44
C MET A 1 11.61 6.22 8.15
N HIS A 2 10.88 7.01 8.92
CA HIS A 2 9.63 6.58 9.56
C HIS A 2 8.56 7.63 9.22
N LEU A 3 7.40 7.16 8.78
CA LEU A 3 6.26 7.99 8.41
C LEU A 3 5.03 7.43 9.12
N GLU A 4 4.25 8.30 9.73
CA GLU A 4 2.99 7.97 10.37
C GLU A 4 1.94 9.02 10.01
N GLY A 5 0.68 8.58 9.97
CA GLY A 5 -0.44 9.45 9.64
C GLY A 5 -1.75 8.81 10.07
N LYS A 6 -2.73 9.65 10.35
CA LYS A 6 -4.09 9.24 10.68
C LYS A 6 -5.06 10.14 9.91
N SER A 7 -6.15 9.56 9.43
CA SER A 7 -7.22 10.29 8.76
C SER A 7 -8.57 9.69 9.11
N VAL A 8 -9.58 10.53 9.22
CA VAL A 8 -10.98 10.10 9.32
C VAL A 8 -11.51 9.87 7.92
N VAL A 9 -12.18 8.74 7.72
CA VAL A 9 -12.87 8.42 6.46
C VAL A 9 -14.37 8.41 6.75
N PRO A 10 -15.20 9.19 6.03
CA PRO A 10 -16.64 9.27 6.26
C PRO A 10 -17.37 8.04 5.70
N SER A 11 -17.06 6.86 6.23
CA SER A 11 -17.65 5.57 5.85
C SER A 11 -17.55 4.58 7.02
N SER A 12 -18.34 3.50 7.00
CA SER A 12 -18.24 2.44 8.00
C SER A 12 -16.89 1.71 7.91
N ARG A 13 -16.41 1.18 9.03
CA ARG A 13 -15.12 0.46 9.09
C ARG A 13 -15.10 -0.72 8.14
N GLU A 14 -16.20 -1.45 8.07
CA GLU A 14 -16.37 -2.64 7.23
C GLU A 14 -16.14 -2.28 5.75
N LYS A 15 -16.72 -1.17 5.30
CA LYS A 15 -16.56 -0.68 3.92
C LYS A 15 -15.13 -0.21 3.64
N VAL A 16 -14.54 0.53 4.57
CA VAL A 16 -13.16 1.01 4.42
C VAL A 16 -12.20 -0.18 4.39
N TRP A 17 -12.37 -1.14 5.28
CA TRP A 17 -11.57 -2.36 5.32
C TRP A 17 -11.69 -3.16 4.02
N ALA A 18 -12.91 -3.41 3.56
CA ALA A 18 -13.15 -4.12 2.31
C ALA A 18 -12.42 -3.46 1.14
N PHE A 19 -12.36 -2.12 1.10
CA PHE A 19 -11.61 -1.40 0.09
C PHE A 19 -10.09 -1.54 0.27
N ILE A 20 -9.54 -1.22 1.44
CA ILE A 20 -8.08 -1.16 1.63
C ILE A 20 -7.42 -2.55 1.67
N SER A 21 -8.17 -3.59 2.03
CA SER A 21 -7.70 -4.98 2.06
C SER A 21 -7.82 -5.69 0.70
N THR A 22 -8.33 -5.00 -0.32
CA THR A 22 -8.51 -5.52 -1.68
C THR A 22 -7.46 -4.91 -2.63
N PRO A 23 -6.45 -5.70 -3.06
CA PRO A 23 -5.36 -5.24 -3.94
C PRO A 23 -5.83 -4.47 -5.18
N GLU A 24 -6.88 -4.96 -5.84
CA GLU A 24 -7.49 -4.39 -7.03
C GLU A 24 -8.03 -2.99 -6.77
N SER A 25 -8.52 -2.72 -5.56
CA SER A 25 -9.06 -1.42 -5.18
C SER A 25 -7.93 -0.43 -4.90
N VAL A 26 -6.94 -0.82 -4.11
CA VAL A 26 -5.88 0.10 -3.63
C VAL A 26 -4.82 0.42 -4.68
N VAL A 27 -4.57 -0.46 -5.66
CA VAL A 27 -3.52 -0.23 -6.65
C VAL A 27 -3.77 1.04 -7.45
N HIS A 28 -5.04 1.39 -7.68
CA HIS A 28 -5.43 2.61 -8.38
C HIS A 28 -5.16 3.91 -7.61
N CYS A 29 -4.90 3.83 -6.30
CA CYS A 29 -4.52 4.97 -5.48
C CYS A 29 -3.03 5.33 -5.63
N ILE A 30 -2.21 4.48 -6.26
CA ILE A 30 -0.76 4.67 -6.35
C ILE A 30 -0.44 5.78 -7.37
N PRO A 31 0.18 6.90 -6.94
CA PRO A 31 0.53 7.97 -7.86
C PRO A 31 1.53 7.52 -8.93
N GLY A 32 1.21 7.81 -10.20
CA GLY A 32 2.10 7.49 -11.30
C GLY A 32 2.22 6.00 -11.63
N LEU A 33 1.24 5.18 -11.22
CA LEU A 33 1.14 3.78 -11.64
C LEU A 33 1.20 3.68 -13.18
N GLN A 34 2.03 2.77 -13.69
CA GLN A 34 2.16 2.52 -15.13
C GLN A 34 1.62 1.14 -15.48
N GLU A 35 2.06 0.12 -14.74
CA GLU A 35 1.69 -1.27 -14.94
C GLU A 35 1.52 -1.92 -13.58
N HIS A 36 0.62 -2.90 -13.48
CA HIS A 36 0.52 -3.75 -12.31
C HIS A 36 0.03 -5.14 -12.68
N ARG A 37 0.34 -6.09 -11.81
CA ARG A 37 -0.28 -7.41 -11.78
C ARG A 37 -0.51 -7.79 -10.33
N ILE A 38 -1.62 -8.50 -10.11
CA ILE A 38 -1.96 -9.07 -8.81
C ILE A 38 -1.75 -10.58 -8.93
N GLU A 39 -0.86 -11.09 -8.10
CA GLU A 39 -0.51 -12.50 -8.00
C GLU A 39 -1.28 -13.13 -6.82
N PRO A 40 -1.43 -14.47 -6.79
CA PRO A 40 -2.07 -15.17 -5.67
C PRO A 40 -1.50 -14.76 -4.31
N GLY A 41 -2.35 -14.77 -3.27
CA GLY A 41 -1.97 -14.33 -1.93
C GLY A 41 -1.86 -12.81 -1.79
N LYS A 42 -2.64 -12.05 -2.57
CA LYS A 42 -2.71 -10.57 -2.54
C LYS A 42 -1.35 -9.90 -2.77
N LYS A 43 -0.48 -10.53 -3.56
CA LYS A 43 0.83 -9.96 -3.89
C LYS A 43 0.69 -9.01 -5.07
N ILE A 44 1.12 -7.77 -4.91
CA ILE A 44 1.07 -6.76 -5.97
C ILE A 44 2.47 -6.56 -6.52
N VAL A 45 2.63 -6.67 -7.84
CA VAL A 45 3.84 -6.24 -8.54
C VAL A 45 3.47 -5.08 -9.46
N ALA A 46 4.10 -3.93 -9.26
CA ALA A 46 3.76 -2.70 -9.95
C ALA A 46 5.00 -1.98 -10.48
N LYS A 47 4.83 -1.26 -11.59
CA LYS A 47 5.79 -0.29 -12.10
C LYS A 47 5.21 1.11 -11.91
N VAL A 48 5.97 1.97 -11.25
CA VAL A 48 5.50 3.30 -10.83
C VAL A 48 6.49 4.35 -11.29
N LYS A 49 5.99 5.43 -11.89
CA LYS A 49 6.77 6.62 -12.26
C LYS A 49 6.45 7.75 -11.29
N ILE A 50 7.30 7.95 -10.30
CA ILE A 50 7.11 8.94 -9.24
C ILE A 50 7.94 10.19 -9.54
N GLY A 51 7.35 11.35 -9.30
CA GLY A 51 8.01 12.65 -9.33
C GLY A 51 7.54 13.53 -8.19
N VAL A 52 7.86 13.15 -6.95
CA VAL A 52 7.44 13.87 -5.73
C VAL A 52 8.66 14.51 -5.08
N GLY A 53 8.70 15.85 -5.08
CA GLY A 53 9.82 16.61 -4.54
C GLY A 53 11.14 16.25 -5.22
N PHE A 54 12.12 15.83 -4.43
CA PHE A 54 13.43 15.38 -4.90
C PHE A 54 13.44 13.91 -5.37
N ILE A 55 12.37 13.15 -5.15
CA ILE A 55 12.25 11.75 -5.58
C ILE A 55 11.69 11.73 -7.00
N LYS A 56 12.55 11.46 -7.98
CA LYS A 56 12.17 11.26 -9.38
C LYS A 56 12.74 9.93 -9.88
N GLY A 57 11.88 9.08 -10.42
CA GLY A 57 12.34 7.82 -10.98
C GLY A 57 11.22 6.87 -11.38
N ASN A 58 11.64 5.81 -12.07
CA ASN A 58 10.81 4.63 -12.29
C ASN A 58 11.21 3.56 -11.29
N PHE A 59 10.22 3.00 -10.61
CA PHE A 59 10.40 1.97 -9.60
C PHE A 59 9.60 0.72 -9.96
N ASN A 60 10.22 -0.44 -9.80
CA ASN A 60 9.52 -1.71 -9.72
C ASN A 60 9.26 -1.98 -8.24
N VAL A 61 7.99 -2.14 -7.87
CA VAL A 61 7.54 -2.29 -6.49
C VAL A 61 6.85 -3.64 -6.34
N THR A 62 7.19 -4.39 -5.30
CA THR A 62 6.50 -5.60 -4.89
C THR A 62 5.96 -5.42 -3.48
N THR A 63 4.64 -5.57 -3.32
CA THR A 63 3.97 -5.52 -2.02
C THR A 63 3.42 -6.90 -1.68
N ARG A 64 3.59 -7.33 -0.42
CA ARG A 64 3.09 -8.61 0.11
C ARG A 64 2.35 -8.37 1.42
N VAL A 65 1.27 -9.10 1.64
CA VAL A 65 0.60 -9.15 2.95
C VAL A 65 1.41 -10.08 3.85
N LEU A 66 1.88 -9.54 4.98
CA LEU A 66 2.63 -10.28 6.01
C LEU A 66 1.70 -10.78 7.12
N GLU A 67 0.71 -9.96 7.48
CA GLU A 67 -0.31 -10.26 8.48
C GLU A 67 -1.62 -9.58 8.07
N GLU A 68 -2.75 -10.24 8.28
CA GLU A 68 -4.09 -9.69 8.03
C GLU A 68 -5.06 -10.26 9.06
N ASP A 69 -5.65 -9.40 9.89
CA ASP A 69 -6.70 -9.72 10.86
C ASP A 69 -7.94 -8.87 10.52
N PRO A 70 -8.91 -9.42 9.76
CA PRO A 70 -10.13 -8.71 9.40
C PRO A 70 -11.04 -8.39 10.59
N VAL A 71 -10.92 -9.12 11.71
CA VAL A 71 -11.75 -8.91 12.90
C VAL A 71 -11.26 -7.69 13.67
N LYS A 72 -9.93 -7.55 13.77
CA LYS A 72 -9.30 -6.37 14.39
C LYS A 72 -9.10 -5.21 13.44
N TYR A 73 -9.38 -5.41 12.14
CA TYR A 73 -9.09 -4.45 11.08
C TYR A 73 -7.62 -4.01 11.06
N HIS A 74 -6.74 -4.99 11.18
CA HIS A 74 -5.29 -4.82 11.23
C HIS A 74 -4.61 -5.53 10.06
N ALA A 75 -3.62 -4.89 9.43
CA ALA A 75 -2.75 -5.55 8.46
C ALA A 75 -1.32 -5.04 8.52
N ARG A 76 -0.39 -5.94 8.21
CA ARG A 76 1.01 -5.62 7.95
C ARG A 76 1.37 -5.96 6.52
N LEU A 77 2.00 -5.02 5.83
CA LEU A 77 2.48 -5.20 4.46
C LEU A 77 4.00 -5.04 4.40
N GLY A 78 4.66 -5.90 3.63
CA GLY A 78 6.06 -5.76 3.27
C GLY A 78 6.17 -5.22 1.84
N VAL A 79 6.98 -4.18 1.67
CA VAL A 79 7.17 -3.50 0.38
C VAL A 79 8.64 -3.46 0.02
N ASP A 80 8.97 -4.04 -1.14
CA ASP A 80 10.27 -3.91 -1.77
C ASP A 80 10.14 -3.02 -3.01
N GLY A 81 11.00 -2.02 -3.14
CA GLY A 81 11.06 -1.17 -4.33
C GLY A 81 12.48 -1.04 -4.86
N SER A 82 12.64 -1.10 -6.17
CA SER A 82 13.93 -0.88 -6.84
C SER A 82 13.78 0.03 -8.05
N GLY A 83 14.70 0.99 -8.17
CA GLY A 83 14.85 1.88 -9.31
C GLY A 83 16.30 1.92 -9.76
N ALA A 84 16.59 2.67 -10.82
CA ALA A 84 17.90 2.65 -11.49
C ALA A 84 19.10 3.00 -10.59
N ALA A 85 18.91 3.87 -9.59
CA ALA A 85 19.97 4.36 -8.71
C ALA A 85 19.72 4.11 -7.22
N SER A 86 18.60 3.49 -6.86
CA SER A 86 18.15 3.37 -5.47
C SER A 86 17.20 2.20 -5.27
N ALA A 87 17.21 1.63 -4.08
CA ALA A 87 16.23 0.64 -3.64
C ALA A 87 15.72 0.97 -2.23
N PHE A 88 14.56 0.44 -1.87
CA PHE A 88 14.01 0.52 -0.54
C PHE A 88 13.34 -0.80 -0.15
N ASN A 89 13.37 -1.09 1.13
CA ASN A 89 12.56 -2.12 1.78
C ASN A 89 11.81 -1.42 2.92
N SER A 90 10.53 -1.73 3.09
CA SER A 90 9.68 -1.02 4.05
C SER A 90 8.56 -1.93 4.55
N ASP A 91 8.23 -1.77 5.83
CA ASP A 91 7.05 -2.33 6.45
C ASP A 91 5.98 -1.25 6.59
N ILE A 92 4.73 -1.61 6.32
CA ILE A 92 3.55 -0.76 6.52
C ILE A 92 2.63 -1.46 7.51
N ASN A 93 2.22 -0.76 8.56
CA ASN A 93 1.20 -1.21 9.49
C ASN A 93 -0.07 -0.37 9.28
N ILE A 94 -1.22 -1.04 9.21
CA ILE A 94 -2.53 -0.42 8.98
C ILE A 94 -3.45 -0.85 10.11
N ASP A 95 -4.03 0.13 10.80
CA ASP A 95 -5.03 -0.06 11.85
C ASP A 95 -6.25 0.80 11.56
N LEU A 96 -7.42 0.19 11.51
CA LEU A 96 -8.69 0.91 11.32
C LEU A 96 -9.52 0.88 12.60
N ASN A 97 -9.67 2.05 13.21
CA ASN A 97 -10.43 2.23 14.44
C ASN A 97 -11.77 2.92 14.16
N SER A 98 -12.74 2.74 15.04
CA SER A 98 -13.97 3.54 15.00
C SER A 98 -13.66 4.94 15.49
N VAL A 99 -14.28 5.93 14.86
CA VAL A 99 -14.31 7.30 15.37
C VAL A 99 -15.54 7.36 16.27
N GLU A 100 -15.32 7.50 17.58
CA GLU A 100 -16.38 7.84 18.55
C GLU A 100 -16.84 9.29 18.37
#